data_AF-A0A833UZD9-F1
#
_entry.id   AF-A0A833UZD9-F1
#
_cell.length_a   1.000
_cell.length_b   1.000
_cell.length_c   1.000
_cell.angle_alpha   90.00
_cell.angle_beta   90.00
_cell.angle_gamma   90.00
#
_symmetry.space_group_name_H-M   'P 1'
#
loop_
_entity.id
_entity.type
_entity.pdbx_description
1 polymer ?
#
loop_
_entity_poly.entity_id
_entity_poly.type
_entity_poly.pdbx_seq_one_letter_code
_entity_poly.pdbx_strand_id
1 'polypeptide(L)'
;MALEVAHDTRRTASIRYHHGPTEPNARPGRIRMALKSTIYKAELQIADMDRHYYADHALTVARHPSETDDRMMVRIVAFALFAHERLEFCKGLSDVDEPDLWQKDLTGAIDVWIEAGQPDERRISKAAGRAGQVTVIAYGGKTSDIWWQGVRSKVERLRNVQVLSLNDGVAAALGKLAERTMRLQCTVQDGAAWISSADHDPVAVEWTVLKARADA
;
A
#
# COMPACT_ATOMS: atom_id res chain seq x y z
N MET A 1 -46.81 49.72 30.00
CA MET A 1 -46.10 49.79 31.28
C MET A 1 -44.73 49.14 31.06
N ALA A 2 -43.59 49.82 30.94
CA ALA A 2 -43.27 51.25 30.86
C ALA A 2 -42.12 51.37 29.83
N LEU A 3 -42.20 52.37 28.95
CA LEU A 3 -41.15 52.75 28.00
C LEU A 3 -40.66 54.11 28.48
N GLU A 4 -39.41 54.18 28.92
CA GLU A 4 -38.76 55.41 29.37
C GLU A 4 -37.93 56.00 28.23
N VAL A 5 -38.14 57.30 28.06
CA VAL A 5 -37.55 58.27 27.11
C VAL A 5 -36.13 58.58 27.65
N ALA A 6 -35.08 58.88 26.89
CA ALA A 6 -34.89 60.00 25.99
C ALA A 6 -33.48 59.94 25.36
N HIS A 7 -33.34 60.65 24.23
CA HIS A 7 -32.11 61.09 23.60
C HIS A 7 -31.08 61.71 24.57
N ASP A 8 -29.77 61.55 24.31
CA ASP A 8 -28.95 62.72 23.95
C ASP A 8 -27.58 62.42 23.31
N THR A 9 -27.36 63.18 22.24
CA THR A 9 -26.16 63.82 21.67
C THR A 9 -24.72 63.44 22.08
N ARG A 10 -23.97 63.06 21.04
CA ARG A 10 -22.58 63.41 20.66
C ARG A 10 -21.56 63.66 21.79
N ARG A 11 -20.67 62.69 21.99
CA ARG A 11 -19.29 62.93 22.44
C ARG A 11 -18.29 62.36 21.44
N THR A 12 -17.46 63.28 20.93
CA THR A 12 -16.22 63.05 20.20
C THR A 12 -15.25 62.26 21.05
N ALA A 13 -14.81 61.10 20.56
CA ALA A 13 -13.65 60.38 21.10
C ALA A 13 -12.68 60.11 19.94
N SER A 14 -11.57 60.84 19.95
CA SER A 14 -10.44 60.63 19.05
C SER A 14 -9.75 59.31 19.40
N ILE A 15 -9.91 58.31 18.52
CA ILE A 15 -9.21 57.04 18.63
C ILE A 15 -7.75 57.28 18.24
N ARG A 16 -6.86 57.25 19.23
CA ARG A 16 -5.40 57.19 19.02
C ARG A 16 -5.04 55.77 18.60
N TYR A 17 -4.65 55.58 17.34
CA TYR A 17 -4.02 54.35 16.88
C TYR A 17 -2.70 54.16 17.65
N HIS A 18 -2.65 53.13 18.50
CA HIS A 18 -1.39 52.62 19.03
C HIS A 18 -0.78 51.72 17.95
N HIS A 19 0.35 52.13 17.38
CA HIS A 19 1.19 51.23 16.58
C HIS A 19 1.86 50.24 17.54
N GLY A 20 1.29 49.03 17.64
CA GLY A 20 2.02 47.85 18.11
C GLY A 20 3.09 47.45 17.09
N PRO A 21 4.19 46.82 17.52
CA PRO A 21 5.27 46.44 16.62
C PRO A 21 4.78 45.40 15.60
N THR A 22 5.02 45.70 14.33
CA THR A 22 4.81 44.79 13.21
C THR A 22 5.90 43.73 13.21
N GLU A 23 5.58 42.51 13.64
CA GLU A 23 6.30 41.34 13.12
C GLU A 23 5.52 40.78 11.93
N PRO A 24 6.16 40.72 10.74
CA PRO A 24 5.92 39.54 9.93
C PRO A 24 7.19 39.12 9.19
N ASN A 25 7.93 38.18 9.77
CA ASN A 25 8.75 37.26 8.97
C ASN A 25 8.08 35.88 8.96
N ALA A 26 6.87 35.83 8.39
CA ALA A 26 6.26 34.57 8.00
C ALA A 26 6.99 34.07 6.75
N ARG A 27 7.90 33.10 6.94
CA ARG A 27 8.52 32.38 5.83
C ARG A 27 7.40 31.82 4.95
N PRO A 28 7.42 32.01 3.61
CA PRO A 28 6.39 31.45 2.77
C PRO A 28 6.36 29.93 2.97
N GLY A 29 5.19 29.43 3.40
CA GLY A 29 4.94 28.01 3.55
C GLY A 29 5.28 27.33 2.24
N ARG A 30 6.28 26.45 2.27
CA ARG A 30 6.63 25.58 1.17
C ARG A 30 5.36 24.80 0.82
N ILE A 31 4.70 25.18 -0.28
CA ILE A 31 3.60 24.39 -0.86
C ILE A 31 4.20 23.02 -1.13
N ARG A 32 3.93 22.06 -0.23
CA ARG A 32 4.17 20.66 -0.54
C ARG A 32 3.18 20.34 -1.64
N MET A 33 3.64 20.45 -2.88
CA MET A 33 2.95 19.85 -4.00
C MET A 33 2.89 18.36 -3.67
N ALA A 34 1.71 17.88 -3.26
CA ALA A 34 1.42 16.46 -3.24
C ALA A 34 1.55 16.01 -4.69
N LEU A 35 2.69 15.38 -5.01
CA LEU A 35 2.92 14.79 -6.32
C LEU A 35 1.77 13.81 -6.58
N LYS A 36 1.12 13.93 -7.74
CA LYS A 36 0.02 13.04 -8.10
C LYS A 36 0.56 11.64 -8.36
N SER A 37 -0.20 10.63 -7.98
CA SER A 37 0.09 9.24 -8.31
C SER A 37 0.16 9.04 -9.82
N THR A 38 1.07 8.18 -10.27
CA THR A 38 1.25 7.84 -11.68
C THR A 38 0.47 6.56 -11.98
N ILE A 39 -0.39 6.57 -13.01
CA ILE A 39 -1.32 5.45 -13.28
C ILE A 39 -0.71 4.45 -14.25
N TYR A 40 -0.34 3.27 -13.80
CA TYR A 40 0.13 2.16 -14.64
C TYR A 40 -1.04 1.27 -15.06
N LYS A 41 -0.97 0.69 -16.26
CA LYS A 41 -1.92 -0.31 -16.74
C LYS A 41 -1.20 -1.63 -16.98
N ALA A 42 -1.75 -2.73 -16.47
CA ALA A 42 -1.21 -4.06 -16.72
C ALA A 42 -2.32 -4.98 -17.24
N GLU A 43 -2.12 -5.56 -18.41
CA GLU A 43 -2.87 -6.72 -18.87
C GLU A 43 -2.14 -7.95 -18.33
N LEU A 44 -2.67 -8.56 -17.29
CA LEU A 44 -2.06 -9.70 -16.60
C LEU A 44 -2.83 -10.99 -16.94
N GLN A 45 -2.15 -11.92 -17.59
CA GLN A 45 -2.67 -13.27 -17.83
C GLN A 45 -2.10 -14.20 -16.77
N ILE A 46 -2.96 -14.95 -16.08
CA ILE A 46 -2.55 -15.88 -15.03
C ILE A 46 -2.84 -17.30 -15.49
N ALA A 47 -1.83 -18.15 -15.44
CA ALA A 47 -1.92 -19.59 -15.60
C ALA A 47 -1.36 -20.26 -14.34
N ASP A 48 -2.21 -20.42 -13.34
CA ASP A 48 -1.86 -21.05 -12.07
C ASP A 48 -2.34 -22.50 -12.09
N MET A 49 -1.40 -23.40 -12.33
CA MET A 49 -1.63 -24.85 -12.44
C MET A 49 -1.88 -25.47 -11.07
N ASP A 50 -1.31 -24.92 -10.01
CA ASP A 50 -1.41 -25.43 -8.65
C ASP A 50 -2.81 -25.21 -8.08
N ARG A 51 -3.43 -24.06 -8.40
CA ARG A 51 -4.79 -23.69 -7.97
C ARG A 51 -5.85 -23.91 -9.05
N HIS A 52 -5.45 -24.37 -10.25
CA HIS A 52 -6.29 -24.42 -11.45
C HIS A 52 -6.99 -23.09 -11.76
N TYR A 53 -6.26 -21.98 -11.58
CA TYR A 53 -6.77 -20.63 -11.82
C TYR A 53 -6.21 -20.07 -13.13
N TYR A 54 -7.11 -19.84 -14.09
CA TYR A 54 -6.78 -19.32 -15.42
C TYR A 54 -7.66 -18.11 -15.71
N ALA A 55 -7.06 -16.92 -15.75
CA ALA A 55 -7.81 -15.68 -15.95
C ALA A 55 -6.96 -14.56 -16.55
N ASP A 56 -7.62 -13.67 -17.28
CA ASP A 56 -7.06 -12.40 -17.74
C ASP A 56 -7.58 -11.27 -16.85
N HIS A 57 -6.68 -10.40 -16.41
CA HIS A 57 -6.98 -9.24 -15.57
C HIS A 57 -6.48 -7.94 -16.20
N ALA A 58 -7.38 -6.99 -16.39
CA ALA A 58 -7.03 -5.63 -16.78
C ALA A 58 -6.85 -4.76 -15.52
N LEU A 59 -5.61 -4.63 -15.06
CA LEU A 59 -5.27 -3.93 -13.83
C LEU A 59 -4.98 -2.44 -14.10
N THR A 60 -5.50 -1.56 -13.24
CA THR A 60 -5.13 -0.14 -13.18
C THR A 60 -4.49 0.14 -11.83
N VAL A 61 -3.18 0.42 -11.83
CA VAL A 61 -2.38 0.55 -10.62
C VAL A 61 -1.96 2.00 -10.44
N ALA A 62 -2.44 2.64 -9.38
CA ALA A 62 -1.93 3.94 -8.96
C ALA A 62 -0.61 3.75 -8.21
N ARG A 63 0.49 4.30 -8.75
CA ARG A 63 1.81 4.31 -8.13
C ARG A 63 2.03 5.62 -7.38
N HIS A 64 2.19 5.55 -6.06
CA HIS A 64 2.49 6.73 -5.24
C HIS A 64 3.87 7.31 -5.62
N PRO A 65 4.12 8.62 -5.54
CA PRO A 65 5.43 9.20 -5.88
C PRO A 65 6.62 8.64 -5.09
N SER A 66 6.39 8.17 -3.85
CA SER A 66 7.42 7.48 -3.05
C SER A 66 7.49 5.97 -3.29
N GLU A 67 6.61 5.43 -4.13
CA GLU A 67 6.62 4.01 -4.50
C GLU A 67 7.58 3.80 -5.67
N THR A 68 8.43 2.78 -5.52
CA THR A 68 9.37 2.34 -6.56
C THR A 68 8.68 1.39 -7.54
N ASP A 69 9.27 1.22 -8.73
CA ASP A 69 8.78 0.24 -9.69
C ASP A 69 8.89 -1.19 -9.13
N ASP A 70 9.97 -1.51 -8.42
CA ASP A 70 10.13 -2.77 -7.68
C ASP A 70 8.90 -3.06 -6.80
N ARG A 71 8.50 -2.10 -5.95
CA ARG A 71 7.38 -2.28 -5.03
C ARG A 71 6.06 -2.45 -5.78
N MET A 72 5.83 -1.63 -6.79
CA MET A 72 4.62 -1.72 -7.62
C MET A 72 4.51 -3.10 -8.26
N MET A 73 5.61 -3.61 -8.82
CA MET A 73 5.65 -4.94 -9.43
C MET A 73 5.49 -6.06 -8.41
N VAL A 74 6.02 -5.90 -7.19
CA VAL A 74 5.73 -6.82 -6.08
C VAL A 74 4.23 -6.85 -5.75
N ARG A 75 3.52 -5.71 -5.79
CA ARG A 75 2.05 -5.71 -5.62
C ARG A 75 1.32 -6.43 -6.76
N ILE A 76 1.81 -6.34 -8.00
CA ILE A 76 1.24 -7.08 -9.14
C ILE A 76 1.48 -8.58 -8.98
N VAL A 77 2.68 -8.99 -8.54
CA VAL A 77 2.96 -10.40 -8.19
C VAL A 77 2.07 -10.86 -7.06
N ALA A 78 1.87 -10.04 -6.02
CA ALA A 78 0.95 -10.34 -4.94
C ALA A 78 -0.48 -10.56 -5.45
N PHE A 79 -0.95 -9.73 -6.38
CA PHE A 79 -2.22 -9.96 -7.05
C PHE A 79 -2.25 -11.33 -7.73
N ALA A 80 -1.22 -11.68 -8.49
CA ALA A 80 -1.18 -12.92 -9.25
C ALA A 80 -1.19 -14.17 -8.34
N LEU A 81 -0.33 -14.20 -7.31
CA LEU A 81 -0.21 -15.32 -6.38
C LEU A 81 -1.48 -15.54 -5.53
N PHE A 82 -2.22 -14.47 -5.26
CA PHE A 82 -3.44 -14.52 -4.44
C PHE A 82 -4.70 -14.24 -5.27
N ALA A 83 -4.63 -14.43 -6.59
CA ALA A 83 -5.65 -13.98 -7.52
C ALA A 83 -7.04 -14.51 -7.16
N HIS A 84 -7.99 -13.59 -7.12
CA HIS A 84 -9.39 -13.84 -6.79
C HIS A 84 -10.25 -12.74 -7.46
N GLU A 85 -11.47 -13.08 -7.86
CA GLU A 85 -12.39 -12.16 -8.57
C GLU A 85 -12.69 -10.85 -7.80
N ARG A 86 -12.60 -10.90 -6.47
CA ARG A 86 -12.83 -9.76 -5.55
C ARG A 86 -11.55 -9.18 -4.93
N LEU A 87 -10.38 -9.58 -5.42
CA LEU A 87 -9.12 -8.98 -4.97
C LEU A 87 -8.94 -7.61 -5.64
N GLU A 88 -8.64 -6.59 -4.85
CA GLU A 88 -8.53 -5.22 -5.33
C GLU A 88 -7.23 -4.56 -4.85
N PHE A 89 -6.66 -3.68 -5.69
CA PHE A 89 -5.61 -2.77 -5.26
C PHE A 89 -6.18 -1.63 -4.44
N CYS A 90 -5.47 -1.26 -3.39
CA CYS A 90 -5.84 -0.20 -2.46
C CYS A 90 -4.87 0.98 -2.55
N LYS A 91 -5.10 1.99 -1.71
CA LYS A 91 -4.24 3.18 -1.65
C LYS A 91 -2.86 2.92 -1.01
N GLY A 92 -2.69 1.82 -0.28
CA GLY A 92 -1.41 1.36 0.28
C GLY A 92 -0.62 2.47 0.97
N LEU A 93 0.57 2.80 0.45
CA LEU A 93 1.43 3.86 0.99
C LEU A 93 0.77 5.24 1.13
N SER A 94 -0.34 5.49 0.44
CA SER A 94 -1.08 6.76 0.52
C SER A 94 -2.09 6.80 1.66
N ASP A 95 -2.43 5.65 2.26
CA ASP A 95 -3.44 5.52 3.30
C ASP A 95 -3.08 4.42 4.31
N VAL A 96 -2.77 4.80 5.54
CA VAL A 96 -2.35 3.87 6.59
C VAL A 96 -3.48 2.95 7.08
N ASP A 97 -4.73 3.24 6.71
CA ASP A 97 -5.91 2.43 7.04
C ASP A 97 -6.25 1.38 5.98
N GLU A 98 -5.61 1.42 4.82
CA GLU A 98 -5.79 0.46 3.73
C GLU A 98 -4.52 -0.40 3.52
N PRO A 99 -4.67 -1.68 3.10
CA PRO A 99 -3.55 -2.50 2.65
C PRO A 99 -3.00 -2.05 1.31
N ASP A 100 -2.06 -2.82 0.75
CA ASP A 100 -1.75 -2.73 -0.67
C ASP A 100 -2.81 -3.42 -1.54
N LEU A 101 -3.30 -4.57 -1.07
CA LEU A 101 -4.44 -5.28 -1.67
C LEU A 101 -5.34 -5.87 -0.60
N TRP A 102 -6.64 -5.96 -0.89
CA TRP A 102 -7.56 -6.72 -0.07
C TRP A 102 -8.55 -7.54 -0.89
N GLN A 103 -9.14 -8.53 -0.24
CA GLN A 103 -10.39 -9.14 -0.67
C GLN A 103 -11.42 -8.88 0.43
N LYS A 104 -12.60 -8.43 0.02
CA LYS A 104 -13.77 -8.32 0.90
C LYS A 104 -14.86 -9.31 0.52
N ASP A 105 -15.63 -9.72 1.51
CA ASP A 105 -16.88 -10.45 1.29
C ASP A 105 -18.01 -9.49 0.89
N LEU A 106 -19.20 -10.05 0.66
CA LEU A 106 -20.39 -9.27 0.28
C LEU A 106 -20.94 -8.38 1.42
N THR A 107 -20.49 -8.59 2.65
CA THR A 107 -20.85 -7.76 3.81
C THR A 107 -19.87 -6.59 4.02
N GLY A 108 -18.73 -6.61 3.30
CA GLY A 108 -17.65 -5.64 3.44
C GLY A 108 -16.61 -6.03 4.49
N ALA A 109 -16.74 -7.21 5.12
CA ALA A 109 -15.71 -7.77 5.98
C ALA A 109 -14.46 -8.11 5.14
N ILE A 110 -13.27 -7.92 5.71
CA ILE A 110 -12.02 -8.16 5.00
C ILE A 110 -11.66 -9.64 5.16
N ASP A 111 -11.73 -10.41 4.08
CA ASP A 111 -11.31 -11.81 4.06
C ASP A 111 -9.79 -11.90 4.03
N VAL A 112 -9.16 -11.15 3.12
CA VAL A 112 -7.72 -11.19 2.86
C VAL A 112 -7.16 -9.78 2.89
N TRP A 113 -6.03 -9.60 3.57
CA TRP A 113 -5.26 -8.37 3.66
C TRP A 113 -3.82 -8.65 3.21
N ILE A 114 -3.32 -7.93 2.21
CA ILE A 114 -1.97 -8.14 1.67
C ILE A 114 -1.14 -6.87 1.77
N GLU A 115 0.07 -7.01 2.32
CA GLU A 115 1.07 -5.95 2.45
C GLU A 115 2.34 -6.30 1.67
N ALA A 116 2.81 -5.38 0.85
CA ALA A 116 4.11 -5.44 0.19
C ALA A 116 5.12 -4.56 0.96
N GLY A 117 6.23 -5.18 1.36
CA GLY A 117 7.36 -4.54 2.03
C GLY A 117 7.55 -5.01 3.48
N GLN A 118 8.02 -4.10 4.32
CA GLN A 118 8.51 -4.38 5.67
C GLN A 118 7.69 -3.59 6.71
N PRO A 119 6.39 -3.90 6.89
CA PRO A 119 5.52 -3.16 7.81
C PRO A 119 5.97 -3.32 9.26
N ASP A 120 5.78 -2.29 10.08
CA ASP A 120 6.03 -2.43 11.51
C ASP A 120 5.04 -3.40 12.17
N GLU A 121 5.41 -3.87 13.36
CA GLU A 121 4.60 -4.80 14.14
C GLU A 121 3.19 -4.27 14.45
N ARG A 122 3.03 -2.95 14.64
CA ARG A 122 1.75 -2.33 14.94
C ARG A 122 0.81 -2.44 13.74
N ARG A 123 1.31 -2.22 12.52
CA ARG A 123 0.56 -2.37 11.27
C ARG A 123 0.14 -3.82 11.05
N ILE A 124 1.05 -4.78 11.25
CA ILE A 124 0.73 -6.21 11.11
C ILE A 124 -0.35 -6.62 12.13
N SER A 125 -0.20 -6.22 13.39
CA SER A 125 -1.18 -6.54 14.45
C SER A 125 -2.56 -5.92 14.17
N LYS A 126 -2.59 -4.69 13.65
CA LYS A 126 -3.82 -4.02 13.24
C LYS A 126 -4.50 -4.75 12.08
N ALA A 127 -3.73 -5.17 11.07
CA ALA A 127 -4.24 -5.96 9.95
C ALA A 127 -4.83 -7.29 10.44
N ALA A 128 -4.10 -7.99 11.33
CA ALA A 128 -4.52 -9.27 11.87
C ALA A 128 -5.84 -9.21 12.66
N GLY A 129 -6.13 -8.06 13.30
CA GLY A 129 -7.40 -7.84 13.98
C GLY A 129 -8.56 -7.40 13.07
N ARG A 130 -8.30 -7.07 11.80
CA ARG A 130 -9.29 -6.53 10.84
C ARG A 130 -9.65 -7.49 9.72
N ALA A 131 -8.82 -8.49 9.46
CA ALA A 131 -8.96 -9.41 8.34
C ALA A 131 -9.01 -10.86 8.78
N GLY A 132 -9.72 -11.69 8.02
CA GLY A 132 -9.71 -13.14 8.19
C GLY A 132 -8.30 -13.70 8.05
N GLN A 133 -7.53 -13.20 7.08
CA GLN A 133 -6.17 -13.63 6.76
C GLN A 133 -5.30 -12.42 6.39
N VAL A 134 -4.03 -12.46 6.78
CA VAL A 134 -3.03 -11.43 6.45
C VAL A 134 -1.82 -12.07 5.81
N THR A 135 -1.38 -11.55 4.67
CA THR A 135 -0.12 -11.91 4.03
C THR A 135 0.79 -10.70 3.98
N VAL A 136 2.01 -10.84 4.49
CA VAL A 136 3.09 -9.87 4.27
C VAL A 136 4.08 -10.46 3.28
N ILE A 137 4.36 -9.74 2.19
CA ILE A 137 5.37 -10.07 1.20
C ILE A 137 6.53 -9.09 1.35
N ALA A 138 7.52 -9.49 2.15
CA ALA A 138 8.76 -8.74 2.33
C ALA A 138 9.68 -8.91 1.11
N TYR A 139 10.53 -7.91 0.88
CA TYR A 139 11.55 -7.92 -0.15
C TYR A 139 12.69 -6.96 0.21
N GLY A 140 13.87 -7.15 -0.38
CA GLY A 140 15.07 -6.34 -0.13
C GLY A 140 16.20 -7.08 0.58
N GLY A 141 16.23 -8.42 0.46
CA GLY A 141 17.31 -9.29 0.94
C GLY A 141 17.61 -9.06 2.42
N LYS A 142 18.86 -8.72 2.74
CA LYS A 142 19.35 -8.48 4.11
C LYS A 142 18.50 -7.49 4.92
N THR A 143 17.88 -6.50 4.26
CA THR A 143 16.98 -5.56 4.96
C THR A 143 15.71 -6.24 5.48
N SER A 144 15.18 -7.20 4.72
CA SER A 144 14.03 -8.02 5.15
C SER A 144 14.42 -8.97 6.27
N ASP A 145 15.63 -9.53 6.24
CA ASP A 145 16.11 -10.39 7.34
C ASP A 145 16.18 -9.61 8.66
N ILE A 146 16.77 -8.41 8.63
CA ILE A 146 16.88 -7.54 9.81
C ILE A 146 15.49 -7.13 10.31
N TRP A 147 14.61 -6.71 9.40
CA TRP A 147 13.22 -6.38 9.73
C TRP A 147 12.52 -7.56 10.41
N TRP A 148 12.65 -8.77 9.86
CA TRP A 148 12.01 -9.96 10.39
C TRP A 148 12.47 -10.25 11.81
N GLN A 149 13.79 -10.22 12.08
CA GLN A 149 14.28 -10.40 13.46
C GLN A 149 13.68 -9.40 14.45
N GLY A 150 13.40 -8.17 14.01
CA GLY A 150 12.77 -7.14 14.83
C GLY A 150 11.30 -7.42 15.18
N VAL A 151 10.51 -7.97 14.25
CA VAL A 151 9.06 -8.17 14.44
C VAL A 151 8.65 -9.60 14.80
N ARG A 152 9.53 -10.58 14.54
CA ARG A 152 9.28 -12.03 14.60
C ARG A 152 8.57 -12.48 15.87
N SER A 153 9.11 -12.13 17.04
CA SER A 153 8.63 -12.65 18.34
C SER A 153 7.14 -12.39 18.61
N LYS A 154 6.58 -11.31 18.03
CA LYS A 154 5.18 -10.96 18.18
C LYS A 154 4.35 -11.41 17.00
N VAL A 155 4.88 -11.28 15.78
CA VAL A 155 4.20 -11.74 14.57
C VAL A 155 3.99 -13.27 14.60
N GLU A 156 4.91 -14.06 15.14
CA GLU A 156 4.78 -15.52 15.27
C GLU A 156 3.52 -15.95 16.02
N ARG A 157 3.04 -15.15 16.98
CA ARG A 157 1.85 -15.43 17.79
C ARG A 157 0.53 -15.15 17.06
N LEU A 158 0.56 -14.40 15.95
CA LEU A 158 -0.61 -14.09 15.14
C LEU A 158 -0.93 -15.28 14.24
N ARG A 159 -2.04 -15.98 14.50
CA ARG A 159 -2.37 -17.25 13.83
C ARG A 159 -2.78 -17.07 12.37
N ASN A 160 -3.46 -15.97 12.06
CA ASN A 160 -3.96 -15.65 10.72
C ASN A 160 -2.97 -14.86 9.85
N VAL A 161 -1.71 -14.73 10.28
CA VAL A 161 -0.67 -14.02 9.53
C VAL A 161 0.27 -15.04 8.86
N GLN A 162 0.56 -14.82 7.58
CA GLN A 162 1.66 -15.43 6.86
C GLN A 162 2.68 -14.35 6.49
N VAL A 163 3.96 -14.71 6.52
CA VAL A 163 5.05 -13.83 6.07
C VAL A 163 5.90 -14.58 5.05
N LEU A 164 5.93 -14.03 3.85
CA LEU A 164 6.79 -14.44 2.74
C LEU A 164 7.90 -13.39 2.59
N SER A 165 9.09 -13.82 2.20
CA SER A 165 10.15 -12.91 1.77
C SER A 165 10.61 -13.31 0.39
N LEU A 166 10.51 -12.40 -0.58
CA LEU A 166 11.11 -12.59 -1.88
C LEU A 166 12.63 -12.74 -1.72
N ASN A 167 13.22 -13.65 -2.48
CA ASN A 167 14.66 -13.85 -2.51
C ASN A 167 15.36 -12.58 -2.99
N ASP A 168 16.64 -12.44 -2.64
CA ASP A 168 17.41 -11.25 -2.99
C ASP A 168 17.46 -11.04 -4.51
N GLY A 169 17.37 -9.78 -4.95
CA GLY A 169 17.33 -9.42 -6.37
C GLY A 169 16.00 -9.64 -7.10
N VAL A 170 15.06 -10.45 -6.60
CA VAL A 170 13.77 -10.73 -7.28
C VAL A 170 12.97 -9.46 -7.50
N ALA A 171 12.79 -8.63 -6.47
CA ALA A 171 12.03 -7.38 -6.57
C ALA A 171 12.66 -6.39 -7.57
N ALA A 172 13.99 -6.33 -7.63
CA ALA A 172 14.71 -5.49 -8.58
C ALA A 172 14.58 -6.01 -10.02
N ALA A 173 14.59 -7.34 -10.21
CA ALA A 173 14.34 -7.95 -11.51
C ALA A 173 12.91 -7.68 -12.00
N LEU A 174 11.92 -7.85 -11.11
CA LEU A 174 10.53 -7.50 -11.38
C LEU A 174 10.37 -6.02 -11.77
N GLY A 175 11.05 -5.12 -11.04
CA GLY A 175 11.01 -3.68 -11.32
C GLY A 175 11.46 -3.32 -12.75
N LYS A 176 12.34 -4.10 -13.37
CA LYS A 176 12.78 -3.89 -14.76
C LYS A 176 11.68 -4.13 -15.80
N LEU A 177 10.67 -4.94 -15.46
CA LEU A 177 9.52 -5.21 -16.32
C LEU A 177 8.50 -4.06 -16.33
N ALA A 178 8.68 -3.04 -15.48
CA ALA A 178 7.70 -1.99 -15.28
C ALA A 178 7.65 -1.01 -16.45
N GLU A 179 6.52 -1.01 -17.15
CA GLU A 179 6.21 -0.06 -18.23
C GLU A 179 4.87 0.63 -17.98
N ARG A 180 4.66 1.84 -18.52
CA ARG A 180 3.42 2.61 -18.31
C ARG A 180 2.17 1.80 -18.68
N THR A 181 2.27 1.00 -19.72
CA THR A 181 1.31 -0.02 -20.12
C THR A 181 2.10 -1.31 -20.34
N MET A 182 1.78 -2.37 -19.62
CA MET A 182 2.51 -3.63 -19.67
C MET A 182 1.57 -4.80 -19.98
N ARG A 183 2.10 -5.79 -20.69
CA ARG A 183 1.46 -7.09 -20.90
C ARG A 183 2.30 -8.13 -20.20
N LEU A 184 1.71 -8.77 -19.19
CA LEU A 184 2.40 -9.70 -18.31
C LEU A 184 1.73 -11.07 -18.38
N GLN A 185 2.54 -12.10 -18.31
CA GLN A 185 2.09 -13.47 -18.09
C GLN A 185 2.68 -13.97 -16.77
N CYS A 186 1.81 -14.42 -15.88
CA CYS A 186 2.17 -15.11 -14.66
C CYS A 186 1.86 -16.59 -14.82
N THR A 187 2.87 -17.44 -14.68
CA THR A 187 2.67 -18.90 -14.59
C THR A 187 3.03 -19.35 -13.19
N VAL A 188 2.18 -20.17 -12.57
CA VAL A 188 2.45 -20.80 -11.26
C VAL A 188 2.35 -22.31 -11.44
N GLN A 189 3.39 -23.02 -11.06
CA GLN A 189 3.47 -24.48 -11.17
C GLN A 189 4.47 -25.04 -10.16
N ASP A 190 4.10 -26.12 -9.48
CA ASP A 190 4.95 -26.87 -8.55
C ASP A 190 5.52 -25.98 -7.43
N GLY A 191 4.72 -25.03 -6.95
CA GLY A 191 5.10 -24.09 -5.90
C GLY A 191 6.06 -22.97 -6.33
N ALA A 192 6.33 -22.84 -7.63
CA ALA A 192 7.15 -21.79 -8.21
C ALA A 192 6.31 -20.89 -9.12
N ALA A 193 6.72 -19.63 -9.26
CA ALA A 193 6.04 -18.68 -10.13
C ALA A 193 7.03 -17.93 -11.04
N TRP A 194 6.58 -17.57 -12.23
CA TRP A 194 7.34 -16.76 -13.19
C TRP A 194 6.50 -15.61 -13.70
N ILE A 195 7.11 -14.44 -13.85
CA ILE A 195 6.52 -13.29 -14.55
C ILE A 195 7.32 -13.07 -15.83
N SER A 196 6.62 -12.99 -16.96
CA SER A 196 7.22 -12.71 -18.26
C SER A 196 6.48 -11.59 -18.97
N SER A 197 7.19 -10.95 -19.89
CA SER A 197 6.67 -9.97 -20.84
C SER A 197 7.30 -10.24 -22.22
N ALA A 198 6.88 -9.49 -23.25
CA ALA A 198 7.42 -9.68 -24.60
C ALA A 198 8.87 -9.18 -24.75
N ASP A 199 9.24 -8.15 -23.99
CA ASP A 199 10.45 -7.36 -24.25
C ASP A 199 11.59 -7.64 -23.24
N HIS A 200 11.34 -8.47 -22.23
CA HIS A 200 12.28 -8.73 -21.13
C HIS A 200 12.38 -10.23 -20.83
N ASP A 201 13.54 -10.63 -20.29
CA ASP A 201 13.73 -12.01 -19.83
C ASP A 201 12.72 -12.37 -18.72
N PRO A 202 12.17 -13.60 -18.70
CA PRO A 202 11.29 -14.05 -17.64
C PRO A 202 11.97 -13.99 -16.27
N VAL A 203 11.23 -13.46 -15.29
CA VAL A 203 11.68 -13.35 -13.90
C VAL A 203 11.07 -14.48 -13.09
N ALA A 204 11.91 -15.37 -12.57
CA ALA A 204 11.50 -16.32 -11.55
C ALA A 204 11.19 -15.58 -10.23
N VAL A 205 10.01 -15.84 -9.68
CA VAL A 205 9.55 -15.28 -8.42
C VAL A 205 9.76 -16.34 -7.35
N GLU A 206 10.93 -16.29 -6.72
CA GLU A 206 11.25 -17.17 -5.61
C GLU A 206 11.07 -16.46 -4.27
N TRP A 207 10.54 -17.18 -3.29
CA TRP A 207 10.37 -16.67 -1.93
C TRP A 207 10.69 -17.72 -0.88
N THR A 208 11.02 -17.24 0.30
CA THR A 208 11.13 -18.03 1.52
C THR A 208 9.91 -17.76 2.41
N VAL A 209 9.36 -18.82 3.01
CA VAL A 209 8.31 -18.70 4.03
C VAL A 209 8.97 -18.41 5.38
N LEU A 210 8.91 -17.16 5.84
CA LEU A 210 9.43 -16.76 7.16
C LEU A 210 8.48 -17.17 8.28
N LYS A 211 7.18 -17.15 7.99
CA LYS A 211 6.11 -17.64 8.87
C LYS A 211 4.99 -18.20 8.01
N ALA A 212 4.64 -19.47 8.20
CA ALA A 212 3.40 -20.03 7.68
C ALA A 212 2.20 -19.58 8.54
N ARG A 213 1.03 -19.52 7.89
CA ARG A 213 -0.24 -19.39 8.61
C ARG A 213 -0.50 -20.67 9.43
N ALA A 214 -1.19 -20.56 10.55
CA ALA A 214 -1.44 -21.74 11.41
C ALA A 214 -2.49 -22.71 10.84
N ASP A 215 -3.28 -22.23 9.89
CA ASP A 215 -4.42 -22.86 9.21
C ASP A 215 -4.16 -23.02 7.71
N ALA A 216 -2.89 -23.04 7.29
CA ALA A 216 -2.46 -23.33 5.92
C ALA A 216 -1.98 -24.79 5.80
#